data_AF-A0A7J6G6A8-F1
#
_entry.id   AF-A0A7J6G6A8-F1
#
_cell.length_a   1.000
_cell.length_b   1.000
_cell.length_c   1.000
_cell.angle_alpha   90.00
_cell.angle_beta   90.00
_cell.angle_gamma   90.00
#
_symmetry.space_group_name_H-M   'P 1'
#
loop_
_entity.id
_entity.type
_entity.pdbx_description
1 polymer ?
#
loop_
_entity_poly.entity_id
_entity_poly.type
_entity_poly.pdbx_seq_one_letter_code
_entity_poly.pdbx_strand_id
1 'polypeptide(L)'
;ELKLPPSSHGKRPPRSQRSRHLQDRRLQNLLLLHQRDHLLLPSFAAQFRELTLGNEAMQRKVLASTAAAEALEEAIVTESIIRSLSGFAELIDFNPIRATDVQLPAGGTFVIAHSLAESQKAVTAATNYNNRVVECRLAAIVLGIKLGLKPQEAISNVKTLSDVEGLCLEFAGTHGSSDPLLALKEYLKEEPYTTQEIEQIIEENLSSIFKDSPSSLDVLKAATHFKLYQRASHVYSEAKRVHAFKDTVYSNLSEEDILKKLGDLMNESHYSCSVKYECSCPELEELVSICRKYGALGARLTGAGWGGCAVALVKENIVPQFILNLKVSVFIILIMFSDI
;
A
#
# COMPACT_ATOMS: atom_id res chain seq x y z
N GLU A 1 -30.28 -10.21 66.57
CA GLU A 1 -29.55 -11.18 67.40
C GLU A 1 -29.37 -12.48 66.65
N LEU A 2 -28.29 -13.21 67.00
CA LEU A 2 -28.04 -14.65 66.76
C LEU A 2 -27.56 -15.03 65.35
N LYS A 3 -26.24 -15.18 65.17
CA LYS A 3 -25.41 -16.40 65.39
C LYS A 3 -25.53 -17.42 64.24
N LEU A 4 -24.45 -17.50 63.45
CA LEU A 4 -24.16 -18.58 62.50
C LEU A 4 -23.86 -19.91 63.22
N PRO A 5 -24.14 -21.04 62.56
CA PRO A 5 -23.19 -22.16 62.51
C PRO A 5 -23.07 -22.80 61.10
N PRO A 6 -22.13 -23.76 60.88
CA PRO A 6 -21.27 -23.77 59.68
C PRO A 6 -21.38 -25.02 58.77
N SER A 7 -20.56 -24.98 57.69
CA SER A 7 -20.11 -26.08 56.81
C SER A 7 -21.19 -26.63 55.83
N SER A 8 -20.93 -27.07 54.60
CA SER A 8 -19.72 -27.39 53.84
C SER A 8 -20.06 -27.41 52.33
N HIS A 9 -19.02 -27.28 51.50
CA HIS A 9 -18.91 -27.71 50.11
C HIS A 9 -19.88 -27.21 49.02
N GLY A 10 -19.37 -26.32 48.17
CA GLY A 10 -19.91 -26.15 46.83
C GLY A 10 -19.33 -24.98 46.03
N LYS A 11 -18.44 -25.30 45.09
CA LYS A 11 -18.10 -24.53 43.87
C LYS A 11 -17.07 -23.40 44.00
N ARG A 12 -15.91 -23.67 43.38
CA ARG A 12 -14.85 -22.71 43.02
C ARG A 12 -15.36 -21.71 41.97
N PRO A 13 -14.96 -20.42 42.03
CA PRO A 13 -15.17 -19.48 40.94
C PRO A 13 -14.11 -19.66 39.83
N PRO A 14 -14.41 -19.24 38.57
CA PRO A 14 -13.47 -19.34 37.47
C PRO A 14 -12.33 -18.32 37.59
N ARG A 15 -11.10 -18.77 37.31
CA ARG A 15 -9.89 -17.95 37.21
C ARG A 15 -9.82 -17.32 35.81
N SER A 16 -10.05 -16.02 35.69
CA SER A 16 -9.62 -15.23 34.51
C SER A 16 -9.10 -13.85 34.90
N GLN A 17 -8.39 -13.75 36.04
CA GLN A 17 -7.49 -12.63 36.33
C GLN A 17 -6.27 -13.18 37.09
N ARG A 18 -5.32 -13.75 36.33
CA ARG A 18 -3.90 -14.01 36.69
C ARG A 18 -3.22 -14.79 35.56
N SER A 19 -3.05 -14.17 34.39
CA SER A 19 -2.23 -14.73 33.30
C SER A 19 -1.48 -13.66 32.48
N ARG A 20 -1.09 -12.53 33.09
CA ARG A 20 -0.22 -11.53 32.44
C ARG A 20 1.12 -11.27 33.17
N HIS A 21 1.47 -12.09 34.16
CA HIS A 21 2.75 -11.95 34.87
C HIS A 21 3.52 -13.28 35.06
N LEU A 22 3.34 -14.26 34.16
CA LEU A 22 4.02 -15.56 34.26
C LEU A 22 4.51 -16.15 32.92
N GLN A 23 4.51 -15.37 31.83
CA GLN A 23 5.12 -15.79 30.55
C GLN A 23 6.53 -15.23 30.32
N ASP A 24 7.01 -14.31 31.17
CA ASP A 24 8.31 -13.65 31.00
C ASP A 24 9.47 -14.27 31.83
N ARG A 25 9.28 -15.51 32.34
CA ARG A 25 10.32 -16.25 33.08
C ARG A 25 10.61 -17.65 32.52
N ARG A 26 10.00 -18.04 31.40
CA ARG A 26 10.28 -19.32 30.72
C ARG A 26 11.24 -19.22 29.54
N LEU A 27 11.64 -18.01 29.12
CA LEU A 27 12.69 -17.82 28.10
C LEU A 27 14.11 -17.63 28.65
N GLN A 28 14.29 -17.45 29.97
CA GLN A 28 15.62 -17.30 30.57
C GLN A 28 16.27 -18.61 31.06
N ASN A 29 15.64 -19.77 30.84
CA ASN A 29 16.18 -21.07 31.29
C ASN A 29 16.49 -22.08 30.16
N LEU A 30 16.59 -21.64 28.90
CA LEU A 30 16.96 -22.52 27.79
C LEU A 30 18.45 -22.45 27.38
N LEU A 31 19.33 -21.89 28.22
CA LEU A 31 20.76 -21.72 27.90
C LEU A 31 21.74 -22.32 28.92
N LEU A 32 21.30 -23.24 29.78
CA LEU A 32 22.14 -23.75 30.89
C LEU A 32 22.13 -25.26 31.10
N LEU A 33 21.93 -26.06 30.06
CA LEU A 33 22.13 -27.52 30.13
C LEU A 33 22.80 -28.05 28.86
N HIS A 34 24.11 -27.83 28.74
CA HIS A 34 25.00 -28.78 28.06
C HIS A 34 26.45 -28.63 28.55
N GLN A 35 26.74 -29.24 29.69
CA GLN A 35 28.06 -29.80 29.98
C GLN A 35 27.87 -31.18 30.59
N ARG A 36 27.96 -32.21 29.74
CA ARG A 36 28.89 -33.33 29.96
C ARG A 36 28.92 -34.25 28.73
N ASP A 37 30.14 -34.48 28.30
CA ASP A 37 30.69 -35.67 27.64
C ASP A 37 30.65 -35.79 26.11
N HIS A 38 31.81 -35.40 25.56
CA HIS A 38 32.61 -36.05 24.51
C HIS A 38 32.25 -35.91 23.00
N LEU A 39 33.22 -35.32 22.29
CA LEU A 39 33.59 -35.47 20.87
C LEU A 39 32.62 -34.91 19.82
N LEU A 40 32.69 -33.59 19.60
CA LEU A 40 32.38 -33.00 18.28
C LEU A 40 33.60 -32.20 17.80
N LEU A 41 34.05 -32.51 16.59
CA LEU A 41 35.26 -32.02 15.96
C LEU A 41 35.30 -30.47 15.89
N PRO A 42 36.48 -29.83 16.07
CA PRO A 42 36.63 -28.37 16.07
C PRO A 42 36.12 -27.65 14.81
N SER A 43 35.96 -28.36 13.69
CA SER A 43 35.51 -27.78 12.41
C SER A 43 34.02 -27.43 12.36
N PHE A 44 33.15 -28.17 13.07
CA PHE A 44 31.70 -27.95 13.01
C PHE A 44 31.25 -26.75 13.86
N ALA A 45 31.90 -26.52 15.00
CA ALA A 45 31.59 -25.38 15.88
C ALA A 45 32.03 -24.03 15.29
N ALA A 46 33.08 -24.02 14.46
CA ALA A 46 33.53 -22.83 13.75
C ALA A 46 32.58 -22.45 12.60
N GLN A 47 32.15 -23.43 11.79
CA GLN A 47 31.18 -23.20 10.71
C GLN A 47 29.81 -22.73 11.23
N PHE A 48 29.33 -23.28 12.34
CA PHE A 48 28.07 -22.82 12.95
C PHE A 48 28.17 -21.38 13.48
N ARG A 49 29.32 -20.98 14.05
CA ARG A 49 29.54 -19.58 14.48
C ARG A 49 29.63 -18.61 13.30
N GLU A 50 30.30 -18.99 12.22
CA GLU A 50 30.37 -18.15 11.01
C GLU A 50 29.01 -18.01 10.32
N LEU A 51 28.19 -19.07 10.28
CA LEU A 51 26.81 -19.02 9.78
C LEU A 51 25.90 -18.12 10.64
N THR A 52 26.00 -18.20 11.96
CA THR A 52 25.21 -17.35 12.86
C THR A 52 25.66 -15.89 12.79
N LEU A 53 26.97 -15.63 12.76
CA LEU A 53 27.52 -14.28 12.58
C LEU A 53 27.20 -13.70 11.19
N GLY A 54 27.19 -14.55 10.15
CA GLY A 54 26.78 -14.18 8.80
C GLY A 54 25.30 -13.83 8.69
N ASN A 55 24.43 -14.60 9.34
CA ASN A 55 22.99 -14.31 9.42
C ASN A 55 22.70 -13.05 10.24
N GLU A 56 23.40 -12.84 11.35
CA GLU A 56 23.28 -11.61 12.14
C GLU A 56 23.82 -10.38 11.38
N ALA A 57 24.91 -10.52 10.62
CA ALA A 57 25.43 -9.45 9.77
C ALA A 57 24.50 -9.15 8.59
N MET A 58 23.88 -10.18 7.99
CA MET A 58 22.88 -10.02 6.93
C MET A 58 21.60 -9.39 7.47
N GLN A 59 21.10 -9.80 8.64
CA GLN A 59 19.98 -9.15 9.33
C GLN A 59 20.30 -7.71 9.70
N ARG A 60 21.51 -7.40 10.19
CA ARG A 60 21.94 -6.03 10.46
C ARG A 60 22.04 -5.19 9.19
N LYS A 61 22.47 -5.75 8.06
CA LYS A 61 22.45 -5.08 6.75
C LYS A 61 21.03 -4.83 6.26
N VAL A 62 20.12 -5.80 6.42
CA VAL A 62 18.70 -5.66 6.04
C VAL A 62 18.06 -4.59 6.92
N LEU A 63 18.17 -4.68 8.25
CA LEU A 63 17.70 -3.65 9.19
C LEU A 63 18.32 -2.28 8.92
N ALA A 64 19.61 -2.20 8.62
CA ALA A 64 20.26 -0.94 8.25
C ALA A 64 19.76 -0.41 6.91
N SER A 65 19.41 -1.27 5.94
CA SER A 65 18.84 -0.87 4.65
C SER A 65 17.37 -0.46 4.77
N THR A 66 16.59 -1.13 5.62
CA THR A 66 15.19 -0.79 5.92
C THR A 66 15.14 0.49 6.73
N ALA A 67 15.98 0.62 7.77
CA ALA A 67 16.10 1.85 8.54
C ALA A 67 16.68 3.00 7.70
N ALA A 68 17.56 2.74 6.72
CA ALA A 68 18.02 3.76 5.79
C ALA A 68 16.95 4.14 4.76
N ALA A 69 16.11 3.20 4.32
CA ALA A 69 14.96 3.47 3.46
C ALA A 69 13.87 4.24 4.22
N GLU A 70 13.56 3.86 5.46
CA GLU A 70 12.65 4.57 6.37
C GLU A 70 13.21 5.95 6.74
N ALA A 71 14.52 6.08 7.02
CA ALA A 71 15.14 7.38 7.28
C ALA A 71 15.23 8.26 6.02
N LEU A 72 15.37 7.67 4.83
CA LEU A 72 15.29 8.39 3.56
C LEU A 72 13.84 8.79 3.25
N GLU A 73 12.87 7.92 3.55
CA GLU A 73 11.43 8.21 3.45
C GLU A 73 11.04 9.31 4.43
N GLU A 74 11.49 9.25 5.69
CA GLU A 74 11.29 10.30 6.70
C GLU A 74 12.04 11.59 6.33
N ALA A 75 13.25 11.52 5.77
CA ALA A 75 13.99 12.69 5.30
C ALA A 75 13.33 13.34 4.09
N ILE A 76 12.87 12.56 3.10
CA ILE A 76 12.09 13.04 1.96
C ILE A 76 10.77 13.63 2.44
N VAL A 77 10.08 12.98 3.38
CA VAL A 77 8.84 13.51 3.98
C VAL A 77 9.12 14.81 4.75
N THR A 78 10.23 14.91 5.47
CA THR A 78 10.60 16.11 6.23
C THR A 78 11.03 17.26 5.31
N GLU A 79 11.79 16.99 4.26
CA GLU A 79 12.19 17.96 3.23
C GLU A 79 10.98 18.42 2.40
N SER A 80 10.09 17.48 2.05
CA SER A 80 8.78 17.72 1.47
C SER A 80 7.92 18.62 2.36
N ILE A 81 7.89 18.39 3.67
CA ILE A 81 7.19 19.25 4.64
C ILE A 81 7.82 20.65 4.70
N ILE A 82 9.15 20.78 4.70
CA ILE A 82 9.82 22.09 4.71
C ILE A 82 9.57 22.88 3.40
N ARG A 83 9.51 22.21 2.25
CA ARG A 83 9.21 22.82 0.94
C ARG A 83 7.70 23.07 0.74
N SER A 84 6.83 22.34 1.43
CA SER A 84 5.38 22.55 1.39
C SER A 84 4.94 23.92 1.92
N LEU A 85 5.82 24.65 2.62
CA LEU A 85 5.64 26.06 3.00
C LEU A 85 5.70 27.04 1.80
N SER A 86 5.92 26.57 0.56
CA SER A 86 6.16 27.41 -0.62
C SER A 86 5.15 27.31 -1.76
N GLY A 87 4.02 26.59 -1.58
CA GLY A 87 3.03 26.39 -2.64
C GLY A 87 3.46 25.35 -3.70
N PHE A 88 4.42 24.49 -3.37
CA PHE A 88 4.90 23.41 -4.22
C PHE A 88 4.55 22.04 -3.63
N ALA A 89 4.24 21.10 -4.50
CA ALA A 89 4.27 19.66 -4.26
C ALA A 89 5.49 19.05 -4.95
N GLU A 90 5.75 17.76 -4.73
CA GLU A 90 6.84 17.04 -5.41
C GLU A 90 6.30 15.87 -6.23
N LEU A 91 6.74 15.78 -7.49
CA LEU A 91 6.69 14.55 -8.27
C LEU A 91 7.90 13.70 -7.89
N ILE A 92 7.64 12.53 -7.30
CA ILE A 92 8.67 11.58 -6.89
C ILE A 92 8.76 10.46 -7.93
N ASP A 93 9.90 10.37 -8.61
CA ASP A 93 10.25 9.24 -9.46
C ASP A 93 10.98 8.17 -8.64
N PHE A 94 10.85 6.92 -9.07
CA PHE A 94 11.62 5.80 -8.54
C PHE A 94 12.51 5.22 -9.64
N ASN A 95 13.66 4.66 -9.26
CA ASN A 95 14.62 3.98 -10.15
C ASN A 95 15.18 4.86 -11.30
N PRO A 96 15.96 5.92 -11.01
CA PRO A 96 16.46 6.33 -9.69
C PRO A 96 15.47 7.23 -8.93
N ILE A 97 15.66 7.34 -7.61
CA ILE A 97 14.87 8.25 -6.79
C ILE A 97 15.18 9.70 -7.17
N ARG A 98 14.15 10.45 -7.56
CA ARG A 98 14.25 11.89 -7.86
C ARG A 98 13.00 12.60 -7.36
N ALA A 99 13.16 13.82 -6.86
CA ALA A 99 12.06 14.72 -6.55
C ALA A 99 12.09 15.92 -7.50
N THR A 100 10.95 16.24 -8.11
CA THR A 100 10.77 17.40 -8.98
C THR A 100 9.64 18.27 -8.47
N ASP A 101 9.90 19.55 -8.28
CA ASP A 101 8.90 20.49 -7.79
C ASP A 101 7.74 20.67 -8.80
N VAL A 102 6.54 20.75 -8.26
CA VAL A 102 5.28 21.00 -8.97
C VAL A 102 4.56 22.15 -8.29
N GLN A 103 4.57 23.33 -8.90
CA GLN A 103 3.94 24.52 -8.33
C GLN A 103 2.42 24.41 -8.38
N LEU A 104 1.75 24.36 -7.23
CA LEU A 104 0.30 24.24 -7.20
C LEU A 104 -0.36 25.60 -7.55
N PRO A 105 -1.53 25.60 -8.22
CA PRO A 105 -2.27 26.83 -8.52
C PRO A 105 -2.76 27.51 -7.23
N ALA A 106 -2.54 28.82 -7.11
CA ALA A 106 -2.81 29.58 -5.89
C ALA A 106 -4.30 29.69 -5.55
N GLY A 107 -5.19 29.63 -6.54
CA GLY A 107 -6.64 29.71 -6.37
C GLY A 107 -7.29 28.45 -5.77
N GLY A 108 -6.52 27.40 -5.49
CA GLY A 108 -7.04 26.14 -4.94
C GLY A 108 -6.29 25.67 -3.70
N THR A 109 -7.06 25.21 -2.71
CA THR A 109 -6.55 24.64 -1.47
C THR A 109 -6.93 23.17 -1.34
N PHE A 110 -5.99 22.36 -0.85
CA PHE A 110 -6.20 20.95 -0.54
C PHE A 110 -6.63 20.80 0.92
N VAL A 111 -7.87 20.38 1.14
CA VAL A 111 -8.41 20.11 2.48
C VAL A 111 -8.36 18.61 2.75
N ILE A 112 -7.80 18.22 3.90
CA ILE A 112 -7.75 16.82 4.35
C ILE A 112 -8.83 16.58 5.41
N ALA A 113 -9.63 15.54 5.20
CA ALA A 113 -10.66 15.10 6.12
C ALA A 113 -10.48 13.61 6.43
N HIS A 114 -10.56 13.24 7.71
CA HIS A 114 -10.48 11.84 8.14
C HIS A 114 -11.90 11.22 8.18
N SER A 115 -12.09 10.03 7.60
CA SER A 115 -13.39 9.33 7.55
C SER A 115 -13.81 8.69 8.86
N LEU A 116 -12.90 8.66 9.84
CA LEU A 116 -12.99 7.95 11.12
C LEU A 116 -13.04 6.42 11.02
N ALA A 117 -13.08 5.86 9.82
CA ALA A 117 -12.92 4.43 9.62
C ALA A 117 -11.47 4.01 9.93
N GLU A 118 -11.33 3.10 10.89
CA GLU A 118 -10.04 2.52 11.26
C GLU A 118 -9.67 1.38 10.31
N SER A 119 -8.53 1.52 9.63
CA SER A 119 -7.94 0.46 8.83
C SER A 119 -7.00 -0.37 9.70
N GLN A 120 -7.36 -1.62 10.01
CA GLN A 120 -6.47 -2.55 10.73
C GLN A 120 -5.41 -3.12 9.77
N LYS A 121 -4.50 -2.25 9.31
CA LYS A 121 -3.55 -2.53 8.22
C LYS A 121 -2.72 -3.79 8.46
N ALA A 122 -2.25 -4.02 9.68
CA ALA A 122 -1.44 -5.18 10.01
C ALA A 122 -2.25 -6.50 9.98
N VAL A 123 -3.50 -6.48 10.44
CA VAL A 123 -4.35 -7.68 10.54
C VAL A 123 -4.89 -8.08 9.16
N THR A 124 -5.30 -7.08 8.38
CA THR A 124 -5.93 -7.27 7.06
C THR A 124 -4.92 -7.24 5.92
N ALA A 125 -3.62 -7.17 6.20
CA ALA A 125 -2.57 -7.01 5.20
C ALA A 125 -2.67 -8.08 4.10
N ALA A 126 -2.84 -9.35 4.48
CA ALA A 126 -2.89 -10.49 3.56
C ALA A 126 -4.12 -10.50 2.64
N THR A 127 -5.23 -9.85 3.01
CA THR A 127 -6.45 -9.76 2.18
C THR A 127 -6.55 -8.44 1.42
N ASN A 128 -5.87 -7.40 1.92
CA ASN A 128 -5.94 -6.03 1.41
C ASN A 128 -4.60 -5.60 0.79
N TYR A 129 -3.76 -4.89 1.54
CA TYR A 129 -2.57 -4.23 1.00
C TYR A 129 -1.59 -5.20 0.32
N ASN A 130 -1.15 -6.25 1.01
CA ASN A 130 -0.21 -7.23 0.44
C ASN A 130 -0.86 -8.02 -0.70
N ASN A 131 -2.17 -8.25 -0.62
CA ASN A 131 -2.90 -8.91 -1.71
C ASN A 131 -2.79 -8.08 -3.01
N ARG A 132 -2.98 -6.76 -2.94
CA ARG A 132 -2.81 -5.88 -4.11
C ARG A 132 -1.38 -5.92 -4.66
N VAL A 133 -0.38 -5.95 -3.78
CA VAL A 133 1.03 -6.07 -4.19
C VAL A 133 1.26 -7.39 -4.94
N VAL A 134 0.74 -8.50 -4.43
CA VAL A 134 0.83 -9.81 -5.09
C VAL A 134 0.07 -9.83 -6.42
N GLU A 135 -1.16 -9.31 -6.47
CA GLU A 135 -1.95 -9.20 -7.70
C GLU A 135 -1.21 -8.39 -8.78
N CYS A 136 -0.62 -7.24 -8.43
CA CYS A 136 0.16 -6.43 -9.36
C CYS A 136 1.41 -7.16 -9.87
N ARG A 137 2.13 -7.86 -8.99
CA ARG A 137 3.32 -8.62 -9.37
C ARG A 137 2.98 -9.81 -10.27
N LEU A 138 1.91 -10.54 -9.95
CA LEU A 138 1.41 -11.63 -10.81
C LEU A 138 0.94 -11.10 -12.15
N ALA A 139 0.23 -9.97 -12.18
CA ALA A 139 -0.20 -9.33 -13.42
C ALA A 139 1.00 -8.96 -14.29
N ALA A 140 2.06 -8.40 -13.72
CA ALA A 140 3.28 -8.06 -14.44
C ALA A 140 3.98 -9.29 -15.05
N ILE A 141 4.15 -10.37 -14.28
CA ILE A 141 4.77 -11.61 -14.76
C ILE A 141 3.92 -12.24 -15.88
N VAL A 142 2.62 -12.42 -15.67
CA VAL A 142 1.70 -12.99 -16.66
C VAL A 142 1.71 -12.16 -17.94
N LEU A 143 1.64 -10.84 -17.82
CA LEU A 143 1.65 -9.94 -18.96
C LEU A 143 2.98 -10.00 -19.72
N GLY A 144 4.11 -10.02 -19.02
CA GLY A 144 5.43 -10.19 -19.62
C GLY A 144 5.54 -11.49 -20.43
N ILE A 145 5.04 -12.61 -19.90
CA ILE A 145 5.02 -13.90 -20.61
C ILE A 145 4.15 -13.83 -21.86
N LYS A 146 2.94 -13.25 -21.75
CA LYS A 146 2.02 -13.09 -22.88
C LYS A 146 2.57 -12.19 -23.97
N LEU A 147 3.43 -11.25 -23.61
CA LEU A 147 4.14 -10.35 -24.52
C LEU A 147 5.48 -10.92 -25.04
N GLY A 148 5.79 -12.19 -24.73
CA GLY A 148 6.89 -12.92 -25.36
C GLY A 148 8.11 -13.20 -24.45
N LEU A 149 8.10 -12.79 -23.18
CA LEU A 149 9.14 -13.21 -22.24
C LEU A 149 9.02 -14.71 -21.95
N LYS A 150 10.15 -15.39 -21.77
CA LYS A 150 10.15 -16.77 -21.29
C LYS A 150 9.71 -16.79 -19.81
N PRO A 151 8.99 -17.82 -19.34
CA PRO A 151 8.51 -17.85 -17.95
C PRO A 151 9.61 -17.64 -16.90
N GLN A 152 10.75 -18.31 -17.04
CA GLN A 152 11.89 -18.17 -16.12
C GLN A 152 12.51 -16.76 -16.12
N GLU A 153 12.52 -16.09 -17.27
CA GLU A 153 12.98 -14.72 -17.42
C GLU A 153 12.01 -13.75 -16.74
N ALA A 154 10.70 -13.93 -16.96
CA ALA A 154 9.66 -13.12 -16.35
C ALA A 154 9.70 -13.22 -14.81
N ILE A 155 9.80 -14.43 -14.26
CA ILE A 155 9.91 -14.65 -12.79
C ILE A 155 11.14 -13.93 -12.21
N SER A 156 12.27 -14.02 -12.91
CA SER A 156 13.55 -13.51 -12.43
C SER A 156 13.65 -11.99 -12.53
N ASN A 157 13.20 -11.41 -13.63
CA ASN A 157 13.47 -10.01 -13.98
C ASN A 157 12.28 -9.08 -13.74
N VAL A 158 11.03 -9.57 -13.81
CA VAL A 158 9.84 -8.73 -13.63
C VAL A 158 9.45 -8.69 -12.15
N LYS A 159 9.48 -7.49 -11.57
CA LYS A 159 9.09 -7.24 -10.16
C LYS A 159 7.85 -6.37 -10.07
N THR A 160 7.68 -5.46 -11.01
CA THR A 160 6.63 -4.45 -11.04
C THR A 160 6.00 -4.36 -12.43
N LEU A 161 4.84 -3.71 -12.52
CA LEU A 161 4.22 -3.43 -13.82
C LEU A 161 5.06 -2.48 -14.68
N SER A 162 5.86 -1.59 -14.07
CA SER A 162 6.73 -0.69 -14.82
C SER A 162 7.79 -1.45 -15.63
N ASP A 163 8.27 -2.61 -15.12
CA ASP A 163 9.27 -3.44 -15.82
C ASP A 163 8.75 -4.01 -17.16
N VAL A 164 7.42 -4.09 -17.33
CA VAL A 164 6.78 -4.60 -18.56
C VAL A 164 6.02 -3.52 -19.33
N GLU A 165 6.07 -2.26 -18.89
CA GLU A 165 5.38 -1.15 -19.56
C GLU A 165 5.90 -0.93 -20.98
N GLY A 166 7.22 -1.03 -21.17
CA GLY A 166 7.85 -0.92 -22.49
C GLY A 166 7.32 -1.94 -23.49
N LEU A 167 7.14 -3.21 -23.06
CA LEU A 167 6.55 -4.26 -23.90
C LEU A 167 5.08 -3.96 -24.24
N CYS A 168 4.33 -3.40 -23.29
CA CYS A 168 2.94 -3.01 -23.51
C CYS A 168 2.83 -1.87 -24.55
N LEU A 169 3.75 -0.90 -24.48
CA LEU A 169 3.82 0.21 -25.42
C LEU A 169 4.26 -0.24 -26.82
N GLU A 170 5.23 -1.15 -26.91
CA GLU A 170 5.64 -1.76 -28.18
C GLU A 170 4.47 -2.52 -28.82
N PHE A 171 3.77 -3.36 -28.04
CA PHE A 171 2.57 -4.04 -28.49
C PHE A 171 1.52 -3.05 -28.99
N ALA A 172 1.22 -2.00 -28.21
CA ALA A 172 0.26 -0.98 -28.62
C ALA A 172 0.67 -0.30 -29.94
N GLY A 173 1.95 0.02 -30.10
CA GLY A 173 2.50 0.66 -31.29
C GLY A 173 2.33 -0.20 -32.55
N THR A 174 2.56 -1.50 -32.45
CA THR A 174 2.31 -2.44 -33.58
C THR A 174 0.82 -2.53 -33.97
N HIS A 175 -0.08 -2.10 -33.09
CA HIS A 175 -1.53 -2.03 -33.31
C HIS A 175 -2.03 -0.59 -33.54
N GLY A 176 -1.14 0.37 -33.82
CA GLY A 176 -1.51 1.76 -34.12
C GLY A 176 -2.03 2.55 -32.91
N SER A 177 -1.66 2.15 -31.69
CA SER A 177 -2.05 2.80 -30.43
C SER A 177 -0.82 3.20 -29.62
N SER A 178 -0.96 4.20 -28.76
CA SER A 178 0.04 4.56 -27.75
C SER A 178 -0.44 4.24 -26.32
N ASP A 179 -1.55 3.50 -26.20
CA ASP A 179 -2.13 3.15 -24.90
C ASP A 179 -1.69 1.75 -24.45
N PRO A 180 -0.85 1.62 -23.39
CA PRO A 180 -0.43 0.32 -22.88
C PRO A 180 -1.60 -0.52 -22.38
N LEU A 181 -2.76 0.09 -22.06
CA LEU A 181 -3.97 -0.66 -21.69
C LEU A 181 -4.49 -1.57 -22.82
N LEU A 182 -4.07 -1.36 -24.07
CA LEU A 182 -4.43 -2.24 -25.18
C LEU A 182 -3.89 -3.66 -24.96
N ALA A 183 -2.62 -3.79 -24.52
CA ALA A 183 -2.04 -5.09 -24.20
C ALA A 183 -2.79 -5.80 -23.07
N LEU A 184 -3.29 -5.05 -22.07
CA LEU A 184 -4.04 -5.62 -20.96
C LEU A 184 -5.37 -6.19 -21.44
N LYS A 185 -6.08 -5.47 -22.30
CA LYS A 185 -7.36 -5.92 -22.87
C LYS A 185 -7.21 -7.18 -23.72
N GLU A 186 -6.10 -7.30 -24.43
CA GLU A 186 -5.82 -8.47 -25.25
C GLU A 186 -5.43 -9.69 -24.40
N TYR A 187 -4.56 -9.51 -23.40
CA TYR A 187 -3.87 -10.63 -22.76
C TYR A 187 -4.34 -10.98 -21.35
N LEU A 188 -5.04 -10.08 -20.66
CA LEU A 188 -5.57 -10.33 -19.32
C LEU A 188 -7.10 -10.43 -19.36
N LYS A 189 -7.66 -11.54 -18.87
CA LYS A 189 -9.12 -11.66 -18.71
C LYS A 189 -9.61 -10.75 -17.58
N GLU A 190 -10.85 -10.26 -17.72
CA GLU A 190 -11.50 -9.46 -16.68
C GLU A 190 -11.88 -10.31 -15.46
N GLU A 191 -12.23 -11.59 -15.64
CA GLU A 191 -12.55 -12.46 -14.52
C GLU A 191 -11.32 -12.78 -13.66
N PRO A 192 -11.47 -12.95 -12.34
CA PRO A 192 -10.36 -13.33 -11.47
C PRO A 192 -9.66 -14.60 -11.96
N TYR A 193 -8.33 -14.59 -11.89
CA TYR A 193 -7.51 -15.76 -12.15
C TYR A 193 -7.43 -16.62 -10.91
N THR A 194 -7.61 -17.93 -11.06
CA THR A 194 -7.30 -18.91 -10.01
C THR A 194 -5.80 -19.12 -9.89
N THR A 195 -5.33 -19.58 -8.73
CA THR A 195 -3.92 -20.00 -8.55
C THR A 195 -3.46 -20.95 -9.66
N GLN A 196 -4.28 -21.96 -10.00
CA GLN A 196 -3.94 -22.98 -11.00
C GLN A 196 -3.77 -22.39 -12.40
N GLU A 197 -4.64 -21.46 -12.81
CA GLU A 197 -4.52 -20.79 -14.10
C GLU A 197 -3.21 -20.00 -14.20
N ILE A 198 -2.82 -19.31 -13.12
CA ILE A 198 -1.58 -18.54 -13.08
C ILE A 198 -0.37 -19.47 -13.12
N GLU A 199 -0.35 -20.52 -12.30
CA GLU A 199 0.75 -21.49 -12.27
C GLU A 199 0.93 -22.22 -13.61
N GLN A 200 -0.17 -22.47 -14.33
CA GLN A 200 -0.10 -23.02 -15.69
C GLN A 200 0.55 -22.05 -16.68
N ILE A 201 0.28 -20.75 -16.58
CA ILE A 201 0.88 -19.73 -17.45
C ILE A 201 2.37 -19.51 -17.10
N ILE A 202 2.69 -19.50 -15.82
CA ILE A 202 4.04 -19.23 -15.32
C ILE A 202 4.93 -20.49 -15.34
N GLU A 203 4.34 -21.67 -15.51
CA GLU A 203 5.04 -22.96 -15.51
C GLU A 203 5.83 -23.21 -14.21
N GLU A 204 5.37 -22.65 -13.09
CA GLU A 204 5.99 -22.74 -11.77
C GLU A 204 4.95 -22.52 -10.66
N ASN A 205 5.19 -23.07 -9.47
CA ASN A 205 4.32 -22.89 -8.31
C ASN A 205 4.47 -21.49 -7.69
N LEU A 206 3.36 -20.85 -7.30
CA LEU A 206 3.40 -19.51 -6.72
C LEU A 206 4.19 -19.48 -5.40
N SER A 207 4.14 -20.56 -4.61
CA SER A 207 4.90 -20.66 -3.36
C SER A 207 6.41 -20.63 -3.61
N SER A 208 6.87 -21.21 -4.73
CA SER A 208 8.27 -21.17 -5.16
C SER A 208 8.69 -19.74 -5.54
N ILE A 209 7.83 -19.03 -6.28
CA ILE A 209 8.07 -17.65 -6.75
C ILE A 209 8.18 -16.68 -5.57
N PHE A 210 7.34 -16.88 -4.55
CA PHE A 210 7.24 -16.01 -3.37
C PHE A 210 7.96 -16.56 -2.13
N LYS A 211 8.81 -17.59 -2.27
CA LYS A 211 9.46 -18.28 -1.14
C LYS A 211 10.19 -17.36 -0.17
N ASP A 212 10.79 -16.29 -0.68
CA ASP A 212 11.59 -15.33 0.10
C ASP A 212 10.74 -14.16 0.65
N SER A 213 9.42 -14.20 0.50
CA SER A 213 8.50 -13.16 0.96
C SER A 213 7.39 -13.75 1.84
N PRO A 214 7.58 -13.77 3.18
CA PRO A 214 6.58 -14.28 4.12
C PRO A 214 5.21 -13.61 3.96
N SER A 215 5.19 -12.30 3.73
CA SER A 215 3.95 -11.53 3.51
C SER A 215 3.21 -11.97 2.25
N SER A 216 3.93 -12.29 1.16
CA SER A 216 3.32 -12.81 -0.06
C SER A 216 2.81 -14.24 0.13
N LEU A 217 3.53 -15.07 0.89
CA LEU A 217 3.06 -16.42 1.24
C LEU A 217 1.78 -16.39 2.08
N ASP A 218 1.62 -15.40 2.97
CA ASP A 218 0.38 -15.23 3.73
C ASP A 218 -0.81 -14.83 2.83
N VAL A 219 -0.57 -14.06 1.77
CA VAL A 219 -1.59 -13.79 0.74
C VAL A 219 -2.01 -15.09 0.06
N LEU A 220 -1.08 -15.96 -0.34
CA LEU A 220 -1.40 -17.23 -0.99
C LEU A 220 -2.19 -18.19 -0.09
N LYS A 221 -2.10 -18.05 1.23
CA LYS A 221 -2.95 -18.78 2.19
C LYS A 221 -4.35 -18.18 2.31
N ALA A 222 -4.47 -16.87 2.15
CA ALA A 222 -5.72 -16.12 2.34
C ALA A 222 -6.56 -16.00 1.06
N ALA A 223 -5.94 -16.04 -0.12
CA ALA A 223 -6.59 -15.80 -1.41
C ALA A 223 -6.24 -16.91 -2.42
N THR A 224 -7.26 -17.33 -3.17
CA THR A 224 -7.15 -18.31 -4.28
C THR A 224 -7.50 -17.73 -5.64
N HIS A 225 -7.93 -16.46 -5.67
CA HIS A 225 -8.38 -15.74 -6.86
C HIS A 225 -7.74 -14.34 -6.91
N PHE A 226 -7.26 -13.92 -8.08
CA PHE A 226 -6.48 -12.69 -8.27
C PHE A 226 -7.00 -11.85 -9.44
N LYS A 227 -7.27 -10.56 -9.21
CA LYS A 227 -7.86 -9.63 -10.20
C LYS A 227 -6.79 -8.89 -11.02
N LEU A 228 -6.06 -9.63 -11.84
CA LEU A 228 -4.87 -9.14 -12.56
C LEU A 228 -5.19 -7.94 -13.47
N TYR A 229 -6.24 -8.04 -14.30
CA TYR A 229 -6.63 -6.99 -15.24
C TYR A 229 -6.98 -5.67 -14.53
N GLN A 230 -7.79 -5.74 -13.49
CA GLN A 230 -8.25 -4.54 -12.77
C GLN A 230 -7.09 -3.85 -12.06
N ARG A 231 -6.17 -4.61 -11.44
CA ARG A 231 -5.02 -4.03 -10.73
C ARG A 231 -4.06 -3.37 -11.70
N ALA A 232 -3.72 -4.05 -12.80
CA ALA A 232 -2.85 -3.48 -13.82
C ALA A 232 -3.49 -2.26 -14.50
N SER A 233 -4.80 -2.31 -14.80
CA SER A 233 -5.54 -1.19 -15.37
C SER A 233 -5.55 0.03 -14.44
N HIS A 234 -5.73 -0.20 -13.12
CA HIS A 234 -5.61 0.87 -12.13
C HIS A 234 -4.21 1.50 -12.18
N VAL A 235 -3.15 0.69 -12.05
CA VAL A 235 -1.77 1.18 -11.94
C VAL A 235 -1.36 2.01 -13.15
N TYR A 236 -1.52 1.50 -14.37
CA TYR A 236 -1.15 2.27 -15.57
C TYR A 236 -2.00 3.54 -15.74
N SER A 237 -3.30 3.47 -15.45
CA SER A 237 -4.16 4.67 -15.55
C SER A 237 -3.85 5.71 -14.47
N GLU A 238 -3.44 5.27 -13.27
CA GLU A 238 -3.04 6.18 -12.18
C GLU A 238 -1.70 6.84 -12.47
N ALA A 239 -0.72 6.10 -12.98
CA ALA A 239 0.56 6.67 -13.42
C ALA A 239 0.36 7.74 -14.50
N LYS A 240 -0.51 7.47 -15.49
CA LYS A 240 -0.92 8.47 -16.49
C LYS A 240 -1.56 9.71 -15.86
N ARG A 241 -2.44 9.53 -14.86
CA ARG A 241 -3.08 10.67 -14.16
C ARG A 241 -2.06 11.52 -13.40
N VAL A 242 -1.03 10.93 -12.81
CA VAL A 242 0.05 11.68 -12.14
C VAL A 242 0.77 12.62 -13.12
N HIS A 243 1.17 12.11 -14.29
CA HIS A 243 1.77 12.96 -15.32
C HIS A 243 0.79 13.99 -15.88
N ALA A 244 -0.46 13.61 -16.15
CA ALA A 244 -1.49 14.53 -16.60
C ALA A 244 -1.77 15.66 -15.60
N PHE A 245 -1.70 15.37 -14.29
CA PHE A 245 -1.85 16.37 -13.23
C PHE A 245 -0.71 17.39 -13.31
N LYS A 246 0.55 16.92 -13.35
CA LYS A 246 1.72 17.79 -13.53
C LYS A 246 1.63 18.61 -14.82
N ASP A 247 1.29 17.99 -15.94
CA ASP A 247 1.22 18.68 -17.23
C ASP A 247 0.10 19.73 -17.24
N THR A 248 -1.01 19.46 -16.55
CA THR A 248 -2.12 20.41 -16.39
C THR A 248 -1.69 21.65 -15.60
N VAL A 249 -0.92 21.46 -14.52
CA VAL A 249 -0.36 22.55 -13.71
C VAL A 249 0.47 23.52 -14.58
N TYR A 250 1.25 23.01 -15.53
CA TYR A 250 2.12 23.81 -16.40
C TYR A 250 1.48 24.17 -17.76
N SER A 251 0.17 23.96 -17.92
CA SER A 251 -0.54 24.26 -19.17
C SER A 251 -0.87 25.75 -19.33
N ASN A 252 -1.13 26.20 -20.56
CA ASN A 252 -1.52 27.58 -20.87
C ASN A 252 -3.01 27.89 -20.63
N LEU A 253 -3.67 27.13 -19.75
CA LEU A 253 -5.09 27.30 -19.45
C LEU A 253 -5.31 28.44 -18.44
N SER A 254 -6.55 28.89 -18.31
CA SER A 254 -6.92 29.76 -17.19
C SER A 254 -6.78 29.01 -15.87
N GLU A 255 -6.50 29.72 -14.78
CA GLU A 255 -6.37 29.10 -13.46
C GLU A 255 -7.63 28.33 -13.05
N GLU A 256 -8.81 28.82 -13.42
CA GLU A 256 -10.08 28.12 -13.18
C GLU A 256 -10.17 26.80 -13.94
N ASP A 257 -9.75 26.77 -15.21
CA ASP A 257 -9.73 25.55 -16.02
C ASP A 257 -8.68 24.55 -15.54
N ILE A 258 -7.52 25.03 -15.08
CA ILE A 258 -6.49 24.20 -14.42
C ILE A 258 -7.11 23.53 -13.21
N LEU A 259 -7.65 24.31 -12.26
CA LEU A 259 -8.24 23.78 -11.04
C LEU A 259 -9.36 22.78 -11.31
N LYS A 260 -10.23 23.05 -12.30
CA LYS A 260 -11.27 22.12 -12.71
C LYS A 260 -10.68 20.80 -13.23
N LYS A 261 -9.70 20.85 -14.14
CA LYS A 261 -9.05 19.65 -14.67
C LYS A 261 -8.32 18.84 -13.59
N LEU A 262 -7.63 19.50 -12.67
CA LEU A 262 -7.00 18.82 -11.52
C LEU A 262 -8.06 18.11 -10.67
N GLY A 263 -9.20 18.76 -10.42
CA GLY A 263 -10.34 18.16 -9.73
C GLY A 263 -10.92 16.94 -10.45
N ASP A 264 -11.09 17.03 -11.78
CA ASP A 264 -11.56 15.93 -12.62
C ASP A 264 -10.59 14.72 -12.53
N LEU A 265 -9.27 14.94 -12.63
CA LEU A 265 -8.24 13.91 -12.46
C LEU A 265 -8.29 13.24 -11.08
N MET A 266 -8.50 14.02 -10.01
CA MET A 266 -8.66 13.47 -8.66
C MET A 266 -9.91 12.59 -8.55
N ASN A 267 -11.02 13.00 -9.18
CA ASN A 267 -12.26 12.23 -9.16
C ASN A 267 -12.13 10.90 -9.93
N GLU A 268 -11.47 10.92 -11.08
CA GLU A 268 -11.14 9.72 -11.86
C GLU A 268 -10.23 8.76 -11.08
N SER A 269 -9.23 9.31 -10.37
CA SER A 269 -8.37 8.53 -9.48
C SER A 269 -9.19 7.87 -8.37
N HIS A 270 -10.08 8.60 -7.68
CA HIS A 270 -10.93 8.01 -6.66
C HIS A 270 -11.80 6.87 -7.20
N TYR A 271 -12.44 7.09 -8.35
CA TYR A 271 -13.24 6.06 -9.01
C TYR A 271 -12.38 4.82 -9.32
N SER A 272 -11.16 5.01 -9.83
CA SER A 272 -10.25 3.90 -10.09
C SER A 272 -9.83 3.18 -8.82
N CYS A 273 -9.56 3.88 -7.72
CA CYS A 273 -9.25 3.28 -6.42
C CYS A 273 -10.45 2.48 -5.88
N SER A 274 -11.67 3.00 -6.05
CA SER A 274 -12.90 2.38 -5.55
C SER A 274 -13.27 1.14 -6.36
N VAL A 275 -13.31 1.25 -7.70
CA VAL A 275 -13.85 0.20 -8.58
C VAL A 275 -12.77 -0.76 -9.09
N LYS A 276 -11.63 -0.24 -9.56
CA LYS A 276 -10.57 -1.08 -10.16
C LYS A 276 -9.61 -1.61 -9.12
N TYR A 277 -9.23 -0.80 -8.14
CA TYR A 277 -8.31 -1.22 -7.08
C TYR A 277 -9.03 -1.73 -5.84
N GLU A 278 -10.34 -1.48 -5.69
CA GLU A 278 -11.14 -1.96 -4.56
C GLU A 278 -10.46 -1.68 -3.20
N CYS A 279 -9.96 -0.45 -3.04
CA CYS A 279 -9.30 0.01 -1.82
C CYS A 279 -10.03 1.16 -1.11
N SER A 280 -11.27 1.47 -1.51
CA SER A 280 -12.13 2.40 -0.77
C SER A 280 -12.90 1.69 0.35
N CYS A 281 -13.75 2.43 1.07
CA CYS A 281 -14.71 1.90 2.04
C CYS A 281 -15.95 2.81 2.09
N PRO A 282 -17.10 2.35 2.64
CA PRO A 282 -18.33 3.13 2.69
C PRO A 282 -18.16 4.54 3.28
N GLU A 283 -17.37 4.67 4.35
CA GLU A 283 -17.10 5.95 5.02
C GLU A 283 -16.26 6.89 4.15
N LEU A 284 -15.31 6.36 3.37
CA LEU A 284 -14.55 7.15 2.40
C LEU A 284 -15.43 7.59 1.21
N GLU A 285 -16.30 6.72 0.71
CA GLU A 285 -17.25 7.05 -0.37
C GLU A 285 -18.22 8.14 0.08
N GLU A 286 -18.77 8.02 1.30
CA GLU A 286 -19.62 9.05 1.89
C GLU A 286 -18.85 10.37 2.05
N LEU A 287 -17.65 10.34 2.63
CA LEU A 287 -16.84 11.53 2.82
C LEU A 287 -16.52 12.23 1.50
N VAL A 288 -16.10 11.49 0.47
CA VAL A 288 -15.80 12.05 -0.85
C VAL A 288 -17.05 12.63 -1.50
N SER A 289 -18.20 11.94 -1.40
CA SER A 289 -19.48 12.43 -1.89
C SER A 289 -19.86 13.77 -1.22
N ILE A 290 -19.70 13.85 0.10
CA ILE A 290 -20.00 15.07 0.88
C ILE A 290 -19.03 16.22 0.51
N CYS A 291 -17.74 15.94 0.34
CA CYS A 291 -16.78 16.94 -0.15
C CYS A 291 -17.24 17.53 -1.50
N ARG A 292 -17.59 16.69 -2.46
CA ARG A 292 -18.08 17.15 -3.78
C ARG A 292 -19.37 17.95 -3.65
N LYS A 293 -20.31 17.49 -2.82
CA LYS A 293 -21.59 18.17 -2.54
C LYS A 293 -21.38 19.60 -2.02
N TYR A 294 -20.33 19.84 -1.23
CA TYR A 294 -20.03 21.17 -0.67
C TYR A 294 -19.06 22.01 -1.49
N GLY A 295 -18.78 21.62 -2.74
CA GLY A 295 -18.07 22.46 -3.69
C GLY A 295 -16.61 22.10 -3.90
N ALA A 296 -16.14 20.94 -3.43
CA ALA A 296 -14.84 20.42 -3.87
C ALA A 296 -14.88 20.16 -5.40
N LEU A 297 -13.90 20.67 -6.11
CA LEU A 297 -13.70 20.43 -7.55
C LEU A 297 -13.33 18.96 -7.80
N GLY A 298 -12.51 18.40 -6.90
CA GLY A 298 -12.21 16.99 -6.86
C GLY A 298 -11.96 16.51 -5.45
N ALA A 299 -12.32 15.25 -5.17
CA ALA A 299 -12.05 14.61 -3.89
C ALA A 299 -11.77 13.13 -4.09
N ARG A 300 -10.79 12.62 -3.33
CA ARG A 300 -10.35 11.22 -3.37
C ARG A 300 -9.82 10.76 -2.03
N LEU A 301 -9.84 9.45 -1.79
CA LEU A 301 -9.06 8.84 -0.71
C LEU A 301 -7.57 9.12 -0.87
N THR A 302 -6.83 9.14 0.23
CA THR A 302 -5.36 9.25 0.23
C THR A 302 -4.73 8.20 1.13
N GLY A 303 -3.50 7.80 0.81
CA GLY A 303 -2.83 6.64 1.41
C GLY A 303 -3.39 5.31 0.91
N ALA A 304 -3.24 4.26 1.71
CA ALA A 304 -3.59 2.89 1.33
C ALA A 304 -5.09 2.66 1.10
N GLY A 305 -5.96 3.44 1.74
CA GLY A 305 -7.41 3.23 1.73
C GLY A 305 -7.89 2.22 2.78
N TRP A 306 -9.08 1.64 2.55
CA TRP A 306 -9.87 0.86 3.51
C TRP A 306 -10.08 1.60 4.86
N GLY A 307 -10.27 2.91 4.78
CA GLY A 307 -10.32 3.84 5.90
C GLY A 307 -9.31 4.97 5.76
N GLY A 308 -9.13 5.76 6.82
CA GLY A 308 -8.18 6.88 6.84
C GLY A 308 -8.76 8.19 6.27
N CYS A 309 -8.01 8.85 5.39
CA CYS A 309 -8.32 10.21 4.96
C CYS A 309 -8.79 10.30 3.49
N ALA A 310 -9.54 11.37 3.22
CA ALA A 310 -9.74 11.91 1.89
C ALA A 310 -9.04 13.28 1.77
N VAL A 311 -8.61 13.61 0.55
CA VAL A 311 -8.10 14.92 0.15
C VAL A 311 -9.05 15.53 -0.87
N ALA A 312 -9.42 16.79 -0.67
CA ALA A 312 -10.34 17.53 -1.52
C ALA A 312 -9.69 18.83 -2.03
N LEU A 313 -9.77 19.09 -3.33
CA LEU A 313 -9.37 20.35 -3.95
C LEU A 313 -10.56 21.30 -3.95
N VAL A 314 -10.40 22.44 -3.29
CA VAL A 314 -11.47 23.42 -3.04
C VAL A 314 -10.98 24.80 -3.49
N LYS A 315 -11.85 25.61 -4.11
CA LYS A 315 -11.49 27.01 -4.43
C LYS A 315 -11.25 27.79 -3.13
N GLU A 316 -10.19 28.59 -3.10
CA GLU A 316 -9.71 29.25 -1.88
C GLU A 316 -10.83 30.04 -1.16
N ASN A 317 -11.61 30.79 -1.93
CA ASN A 317 -12.67 31.65 -1.42
C ASN A 317 -13.83 30.92 -0.71
N ILE A 318 -13.98 29.60 -0.87
CA ILE A 318 -15.05 28.83 -0.22
C ILE A 318 -14.54 27.90 0.88
N VAL A 319 -13.23 27.83 1.14
CA VAL A 319 -12.62 26.92 2.13
C VAL A 319 -13.25 27.08 3.53
N PRO A 320 -13.46 28.29 4.09
CA PRO A 320 -14.06 28.42 5.42
C PRO A 320 -15.47 27.82 5.51
N GLN A 321 -16.30 28.07 4.49
CA GLN A 321 -17.67 27.55 4.44
C GLN A 321 -17.69 26.04 4.19
N PHE A 322 -16.80 25.54 3.32
CA PHE A 322 -16.61 24.12 3.05
C PHE A 322 -16.33 23.34 4.33
N ILE A 323 -15.40 23.84 5.16
CA ILE A 323 -15.02 23.22 6.43
C ILE A 323 -16.18 23.22 7.43
N LEU A 324 -16.92 24.33 7.51
CA LEU A 324 -18.09 24.42 8.39
C LEU A 324 -19.15 23.39 7.99
N ASN A 325 -19.42 23.25 6.68
CA ASN A 325 -20.38 22.28 6.16
C ASN A 325 -19.95 20.83 6.44
N LEU A 326 -18.65 20.52 6.31
CA LEU A 326 -18.10 19.20 6.63
C LEU A 326 -18.30 18.84 8.11
N LYS A 327 -17.95 19.76 9.02
CA LYS A 327 -18.10 19.54 10.49
C LYS A 327 -19.54 19.27 10.91
N VAL A 328 -20.51 19.88 10.23
CA VAL A 328 -21.95 19.68 10.52
C VAL A 328 -22.47 18.35 9.97
N SER A 329 -21.94 17.90 8.83
CA SER A 329 -22.49 16.75 8.10
C SER A 329 -21.91 15.42 8.56
N VAL A 330 -20.67 15.44 9.06
CA VAL A 330 -19.95 14.24 9.49
C VAL A 330 -19.13 14.65 10.72
N PHE A 331 -19.08 13.82 11.76
CA PHE A 331 -18.09 13.99 12.82
C PHE A 331 -16.70 13.76 12.19
N ILE A 332 -16.01 14.82 11.77
CA ILE A 332 -14.71 14.76 11.09
C ILE A 332 -13.63 15.40 11.97
N ILE A 333 -12.46 14.77 12.02
CA ILE A 333 -11.20 15.45 12.40
C ILE A 333 -10.65 16.09 11.13
N LEU A 334 -10.64 17.42 11.07
CA LEU A 334 -10.06 18.18 9.97
C LEU A 334 -8.61 18.52 10.27
N ILE A 335 -7.72 18.24 9.32
CA ILE A 335 -6.34 18.75 9.30
C ILE A 335 -6.26 19.69 8.11
N MET A 336 -6.12 20.99 8.37
CA MET A 336 -5.94 22.00 7.33
C MET A 336 -4.45 22.12 7.01
N PHE A 337 -4.12 22.07 5.73
CA PHE A 337 -2.86 22.58 5.20
C PHE A 337 -3.22 23.81 4.37
N SER A 338 -3.27 24.97 5.01
CA SER A 338 -3.47 26.27 4.37
C SER A 338 -2.59 27.26 5.13
N ASP A 339 -1.57 27.77 4.44
CA ASP A 339 -0.64 28.82 4.85
C ASP A 339 -0.09 28.72 6.29
N ILE A 340 1.15 28.19 6.42
CA ILE A 340 2.05 28.47 7.54
C ILE A 340 3.15 29.41 7.07
#